data_AF-A0A842QEM1-F1
#
_entry.id   AF-A0A842QEM1-F1
#
_cell.length_a   1.000
_cell.length_b   1.000
_cell.length_c   1.000
_cell.angle_alpha   90.00
_cell.angle_beta   90.00
_cell.angle_gamma   90.00
#
_symmetry.space_group_name_H-M   'P 1'
#
loop_
_entity.id
_entity.type
_entity.pdbx_description
1 polymer ?
#
loop_
_entity_poly.entity_id
_entity_poly.type
_entity_poly.pdbx_seq_one_letter_code
_entity_poly.pdbx_strand_id
1 'polypeptide(L)'
;MAYAAGTAGANASEANRSSSYRVKFEREEFLGLVNHAQPERIYKTGRMHFIAFDGFVMYTFECEDDDFRQQIFHAIEFSNRSWEEKEGFW
;
A
#
# COMPACT_ATOMS: atom_id res chain seq x y z
N MET A 1 49.68 15.06 14.83
CA MET A 1 48.80 14.07 15.48
C MET A 1 47.82 14.79 16.38
N ALA A 2 46.57 14.98 15.94
CA ALA A 2 45.40 15.23 16.80
C ALA A 2 44.13 15.19 15.92
N TYR A 3 43.49 14.02 15.98
CA TYR A 3 42.09 13.65 15.72
C TYR A 3 41.17 14.63 14.95
N ALA A 4 40.66 14.13 13.83
CA ALA A 4 39.52 14.65 13.10
C ALA A 4 38.28 14.73 14.01
N ALA A 5 37.69 15.92 14.11
CA ALA A 5 36.37 16.11 14.70
C ALA A 5 35.34 15.43 13.78
N GLY A 6 34.78 14.34 14.28
CA GLY A 6 33.80 13.53 13.59
C GLY A 6 32.63 14.37 13.09
N THR A 7 32.36 14.24 11.80
CA THR A 7 31.06 14.50 11.21
C THR A 7 30.00 13.72 12.00
N ALA A 8 29.32 14.39 12.92
CA ALA A 8 28.03 13.94 13.44
C ALA A 8 27.01 14.06 12.29
N GLY A 9 27.14 13.13 11.34
CA GLY A 9 26.16 12.91 10.29
C GLY A 9 24.84 12.60 10.96
N ALA A 10 23.82 13.31 10.54
CA ALA A 10 22.44 13.08 10.91
C ALA A 10 22.13 11.58 10.80
N ASN A 11 21.89 10.93 11.95
CA ASN A 11 21.10 9.71 11.96
C ASN A 11 19.65 10.14 11.69
N ALA A 12 19.39 10.41 10.41
CA ALA A 12 18.05 10.50 9.88
C ALA A 12 17.29 9.23 10.27
N SER A 13 16.09 9.41 10.78
CA SER A 13 15.18 8.37 11.25
C SER A 13 15.05 7.21 10.26
N GLU A 14 15.74 6.10 10.52
CA GLU A 14 15.71 4.88 9.71
C GLU A 14 14.60 3.91 10.11
N ALA A 15 13.65 4.33 10.96
CA ALA A 15 12.61 3.49 11.54
C ALA A 15 11.19 3.79 11.02
N ASN A 16 11.03 4.25 9.78
CA ASN A 16 9.69 4.43 9.18
C ASN A 16 9.65 4.22 7.66
N ARG A 17 10.23 3.12 7.18
CA ARG A 17 9.99 2.62 5.82
C ARG A 17 9.23 1.30 5.90
N SER A 18 7.99 1.34 6.38
CA SER A 18 7.00 0.32 6.02
C SER A 18 6.67 0.49 4.54
N SER A 19 7.61 0.14 3.66
CA SER A 19 7.41 0.19 2.22
C SER A 19 6.67 -1.07 1.80
N SER A 20 5.36 -1.12 2.07
CA SER A 20 4.52 -2.10 1.36
C SER A 20 4.71 -1.85 -0.14
N TYR A 21 5.17 -2.84 -0.90
CA TYR A 21 5.43 -2.68 -2.32
C TYR A 21 4.11 -2.41 -3.05
N ARG A 22 3.94 -1.16 -3.50
CA ARG A 22 2.72 -0.68 -4.15
C ARG A 22 3.01 -0.40 -5.62
N VAL A 23 2.19 -0.96 -6.48
CA VAL A 23 2.31 -0.80 -7.92
C VAL A 23 1.04 -0.15 -8.44
N LYS A 24 1.19 1.01 -9.08
CA LYS A 24 0.07 1.75 -9.68
C LYS A 24 -0.06 1.38 -11.15
N PHE A 25 -1.29 1.20 -11.61
CA PHE A 25 -1.62 0.91 -13.01
C PHE A 25 -2.62 1.92 -13.56
N GLU A 26 -2.59 2.11 -14.87
CA GLU A 26 -3.68 2.73 -15.61
C GLU A 26 -4.90 1.78 -15.63
N ARG A 27 -6.08 2.31 -15.97
CA ARG A 27 -7.35 1.55 -15.98
C ARG A 27 -7.25 0.22 -16.74
N GLU A 28 -6.80 0.27 -18.00
CA GLU A 28 -6.79 -0.91 -18.88
C GLU A 28 -5.82 -2.00 -18.38
N GLU A 29 -4.64 -1.59 -17.92
CA GLU A 29 -3.63 -2.50 -17.36
C GLU A 29 -4.13 -3.14 -16.07
N PHE A 30 -4.78 -2.36 -15.19
CA PHE A 30 -5.34 -2.87 -13.95
C PHE A 30 -6.46 -3.88 -14.21
N LEU A 31 -7.35 -3.61 -15.16
CA LEU A 31 -8.39 -4.56 -15.54
C LEU A 31 -7.81 -5.83 -16.18
N GLY A 32 -6.78 -5.69 -17.01
CA GLY A 32 -6.03 -6.83 -17.56
C GLY A 32 -5.43 -7.70 -16.45
N LEU A 33 -4.82 -7.07 -15.45
CA LEU A 33 -4.28 -7.74 -14.28
C LEU A 33 -5.38 -8.42 -13.45
N VAL A 34 -6.50 -7.75 -13.16
CA VAL A 34 -7.62 -8.35 -12.42
C VAL A 34 -8.16 -9.58 -13.16
N ASN A 35 -8.25 -9.52 -14.48
CA ASN A 35 -8.67 -10.66 -15.30
C ASN A 35 -7.67 -11.82 -15.24
N HIS A 36 -6.37 -11.54 -15.17
CA HIS A 36 -5.32 -12.55 -15.07
C HIS A 36 -5.23 -13.17 -13.66
N ALA A 37 -5.16 -12.32 -12.63
CA ALA A 37 -5.03 -12.70 -11.23
C ALA A 37 -6.30 -13.35 -10.66
N GLN A 38 -7.47 -13.06 -11.26
CA GLN A 38 -8.79 -13.50 -10.80
C GLN A 38 -8.96 -13.40 -9.27
N PRO A 39 -8.73 -12.21 -8.68
CA PRO A 39 -8.83 -12.05 -7.24
C PRO A 39 -10.26 -12.33 -6.77
N GLU A 40 -10.41 -13.01 -5.64
CA GLU A 40 -11.73 -13.23 -5.04
C GLU A 40 -12.38 -11.93 -4.54
N ARG A 41 -11.55 -10.93 -4.20
CA ARG A 41 -11.97 -9.69 -3.55
C ARG A 41 -11.22 -8.52 -4.14
N ILE A 42 -11.93 -7.43 -4.38
CA ILE A 42 -11.35 -6.13 -4.72
C ILE A 42 -11.65 -5.18 -3.58
N TYR A 43 -10.64 -4.41 -3.17
CA TYR A 43 -10.79 -3.44 -2.09
C TYR A 43 -10.85 -2.04 -2.66
N LYS A 44 -11.59 -1.16 -1.97
CA LYS A 44 -11.69 0.25 -2.33
C LYS A 44 -11.52 1.16 -1.13
N THR A 45 -10.69 2.19 -1.28
CA THR A 45 -10.59 3.30 -0.31
C THR A 45 -10.66 4.62 -1.06
N GLY A 46 -11.70 5.41 -0.80
CA GLY A 46 -11.98 6.61 -1.60
C GLY A 46 -12.19 6.25 -3.07
N ARG A 47 -11.33 6.78 -3.96
CA ARG A 47 -11.33 6.47 -5.40
C ARG A 47 -10.34 5.36 -5.78
N MET A 48 -9.62 4.80 -4.83
CA MET A 48 -8.57 3.82 -5.10
C MET A 48 -9.13 2.41 -5.05
N HIS A 49 -9.06 1.67 -6.15
CA HIS A 49 -9.29 0.23 -6.17
C HIS A 49 -7.97 -0.49 -6.09
N PHE A 50 -7.88 -1.55 -5.28
CA PHE A 50 -6.64 -2.29 -5.10
C PHE A 50 -6.88 -3.77 -4.81
N ILE A 51 -5.87 -4.56 -5.14
CA ILE A 51 -5.77 -6.00 -4.89
C ILE A 51 -4.39 -6.34 -4.34
N ALA A 52 -4.30 -7.45 -3.61
CA ALA A 52 -3.01 -8.06 -3.28
C ALA A 52 -2.74 -9.17 -4.29
N PHE A 53 -1.60 -9.10 -4.98
CA PHE A 53 -1.17 -10.11 -5.94
C PHE A 53 0.35 -10.26 -5.88
N ASP A 54 0.84 -11.50 -5.76
CA ASP A 54 2.26 -11.84 -5.66
C ASP A 54 3.05 -11.08 -4.57
N GLY A 55 2.39 -10.72 -3.47
CA GLY A 55 3.02 -9.97 -2.37
C GLY A 55 3.10 -8.45 -2.61
N PHE A 56 2.54 -7.96 -3.72
CA PHE A 56 2.40 -6.54 -4.03
C PHE A 56 0.97 -6.07 -3.83
N VAL A 57 0.80 -4.82 -3.43
CA VAL A 57 -0.48 -4.12 -3.51
C VAL A 57 -0.55 -3.42 -4.85
N MET A 58 -1.40 -3.92 -5.74
CA MET A 58 -1.61 -3.36 -7.07
C MET A 58 -2.86 -2.49 -7.04
N TYR A 59 -2.82 -1.28 -7.59
CA TYR A 59 -3.94 -0.33 -7.46
C TYR A 59 -4.11 0.63 -8.63
N THR A 60 -5.30 1.20 -8.76
CA THR A 60 -5.65 2.27 -9.71
C THR A 60 -6.62 3.28 -9.08
N PHE A 61 -6.74 4.46 -9.69
CA PHE A 61 -7.74 5.49 -9.33
C PHE A 61 -8.77 5.75 -10.44
N GLU A 62 -8.66 5.03 -11.56
CA GLU A 62 -9.40 5.29 -12.81
C GLU A 62 -10.54 4.30 -13.06
N CYS A 63 -10.63 3.26 -12.22
CA CYS A 63 -11.74 2.34 -12.25
C CYS A 63 -12.93 2.86 -11.43
N GLU A 64 -14.09 2.37 -11.82
CA GLU A 64 -15.37 2.52 -11.14
C GLU A 64 -15.82 1.16 -10.63
N ASP A 65 -16.83 1.14 -9.75
CA ASP A 65 -17.28 -0.09 -9.12
C ASP A 65 -17.88 -1.08 -10.13
N ASP A 66 -18.51 -0.54 -11.19
CA ASP A 66 -19.15 -1.32 -12.25
C ASP A 66 -18.16 -1.97 -13.22
N ASP A 67 -16.87 -1.64 -13.13
CA ASP A 67 -15.83 -2.25 -13.97
C ASP A 67 -15.49 -3.67 -13.53
N PHE A 68 -15.90 -4.05 -12.33
CA PHE A 68 -15.54 -5.30 -11.70
C PHE A 68 -16.74 -6.22 -11.58
N ARG A 69 -16.53 -7.51 -11.85
CA ARG A 69 -17.54 -8.55 -11.61
C ARG A 69 -17.50 -9.06 -10.17
N GLN A 70 -16.36 -8.85 -9.51
CA GLN A 70 -16.09 -9.25 -8.14
C GLN A 70 -16.79 -8.31 -7.16
N GLN A 71 -17.02 -8.81 -5.96
CA GLN A 71 -17.50 -7.97 -4.86
C GLN A 71 -16.42 -6.95 -4.45
N ILE A 72 -16.84 -5.70 -4.30
CA ILE A 72 -15.98 -4.61 -3.83
C ILE A 72 -16.16 -4.42 -2.33
N PHE A 73 -15.06 -4.46 -1.61
CA PHE A 73 -14.99 -4.24 -0.17
C PHE A 73 -14.47 -2.82 0.11
N HIS A 74 -15.36 -1.96 0.62
CA HIS A 74 -15.00 -0.61 0.98
C HIS A 74 -14.22 -0.62 2.31
N ALA A 75 -12.92 -0.37 2.23
CA ALA A 75 -12.04 -0.24 3.38
C ALA A 75 -12.08 1.21 3.92
N ILE A 76 -12.03 1.33 5.25
CA ILE A 76 -12.13 2.60 5.97
C ILE A 76 -10.91 3.49 5.70
N GLU A 77 -9.71 2.92 5.83
CA GLU A 77 -8.46 3.64 5.61
C GLU A 77 -7.36 2.70 5.10
N PHE A 78 -6.37 3.30 4.45
CA PHE A 78 -5.15 2.63 4.06
C PHE A 78 -4.03 3.04 5.02
N SER A 79 -3.66 2.16 5.95
CA SER A 79 -2.61 2.45 6.92
C SER A 79 -1.24 2.02 6.41
N ASN A 80 -0.32 2.98 6.31
CA ASN A 80 1.11 2.72 6.16
C ASN A 80 1.82 2.62 7.51
N ARG A 81 1.10 2.87 8.60
CA ARG A 81 1.66 2.81 9.94
C ARG A 81 1.80 1.34 10.31
N SER A 82 2.94 0.98 10.88
CA SER A 82 3.05 -0.25 11.67
C SER A 82 1.89 -0.29 12.67
N TRP A 83 1.24 -1.44 12.78
CA TRP A 83 0.13 -1.62 13.72
C TRP A 83 0.68 -1.38 15.13
N GLU A 84 0.39 -0.21 15.70
CA GLU A 84 0.67 0.05 17.11
C GLU A 84 -0.43 -0.67 17.89
N GLU A 85 -0.10 -1.84 18.42
CA GLU A 85 -0.90 -2.44 19.48
C GLU A 85 -1.00 -1.39 20.59
N LYS A 86 -2.21 -0.90 20.85
CA LYS A 86 -2.43 -0.02 22.00
C LYS A 86 -2.22 -0.86 23.25
N GLU A 87 -0.99 -0.88 23.77
CA GLU A 87 -0.78 -1.29 25.15
C GLU A 87 -1.56 -0.33 26.06
N GLY A 88 -2.48 -0.89 26.84
CA GLY A 88 -3.04 -0.25 28.03
C GLY A 88 -4.40 0.43 27.83
N PHE A 89 -5.46 -0.36 27.96
CA PHE A 89 -6.66 0.10 28.66
C PHE A 89 -7.27 -1.05 29.46
N TRP A 90 -6.77 -1.21 30.69
CA TRP A 90 -7.48 -1.84 31.80
C TRP A 90 -7.46 -0.86 32.97
#